data_AF-A0A2G2JME9-F1
#
_entry.id   AF-A0A2G2JME9-F1
#
_cell.length_a   1.000
_cell.length_b   1.000
_cell.length_c   1.000
_cell.angle_alpha   90.00
_cell.angle_beta   90.00
_cell.angle_gamma   90.00
#
_symmetry.space_group_name_H-M   'P 1'
#
loop_
_entity.id
_entity.type
_entity.pdbx_description
1 polymer ?
#
loop_
_entity_poly.entity_id
_entity_poly.type
_entity_poly.pdbx_seq_one_letter_code
_entity_poly.pdbx_strand_id
1 'polypeptide(L)'
;MSNKKLDLADGTLRQRRNLLLVTMILIFMEHGNVSFGSDVKIFGASASIGNPDFILQFLFLVQAYFLWRFYQYFNADGAYSELRNQYRQSLTNKLDSSTLQQIFKELPDGQRSLSGSYSYGGLESHDSNYFQVEVEMPKAGGNFENEKLSLKIPKGPIERQRIPALIGFSFRGRILTDFFLPYLLVGYSTVVYLV
;
A
#
# COMPACT_ATOMS: atom_id res chain seq x y z
N MET A 1 -5.66 11.28 19.11
CA MET A 1 -5.90 10.43 17.93
C MET A 1 -6.92 11.10 17.04
N SER A 2 -6.47 11.74 15.95
CA SER A 2 -7.39 12.18 14.89
C SER A 2 -7.48 11.04 13.88
N ASN A 3 -8.66 10.40 13.80
CA ASN A 3 -9.05 9.56 12.67
C ASN A 3 -9.21 10.50 11.46
N LYS A 4 -8.10 11.01 10.91
CA LYS A 4 -8.13 11.64 9.59
C LYS A 4 -8.44 10.49 8.63
N LYS A 5 -9.73 10.32 8.32
CA LYS A 5 -10.16 9.49 7.20
C LYS A 5 -9.32 9.94 6.01
N LEU A 6 -8.79 8.96 5.29
CA LEU A 6 -8.11 9.20 4.04
C LEU A 6 -9.17 9.63 3.03
N ASP A 7 -9.61 10.87 3.14
CA ASP A 7 -10.59 11.46 2.26
C ASP A 7 -9.87 11.80 0.97
N LEU A 8 -10.09 10.93 -0.02
CA LEU A 8 -9.66 11.17 -1.38
C LEU A 8 -10.26 12.47 -1.87
N ALA A 9 -9.44 13.32 -2.47
CA ALA A 9 -9.94 14.51 -3.14
C ALA A 9 -10.91 14.12 -4.27
N ASP A 10 -11.87 15.00 -4.56
CA ASP A 10 -12.89 14.76 -5.58
C ASP A 10 -12.31 14.49 -6.98
N GLY A 11 -11.10 15.01 -7.26
CA GLY A 11 -10.33 14.68 -8.46
C GLY A 11 -10.00 13.19 -8.54
N THR A 12 -9.35 12.65 -7.51
CA THR A 12 -9.02 11.22 -7.41
C THR A 12 -10.25 10.31 -7.46
N LEU A 13 -11.35 10.69 -6.76
CA LEU A 13 -12.59 9.91 -6.77
C LEU A 13 -13.21 9.81 -8.17
N ARG A 14 -13.19 10.90 -8.95
CA ARG A 14 -13.68 10.90 -10.34
C ARG A 14 -12.85 9.98 -11.23
N GLN A 15 -11.52 10.06 -11.16
CA GLN A 15 -10.66 9.19 -11.97
C GLN A 15 -10.82 7.72 -11.60
N ARG A 16 -11.00 7.41 -10.31
CA ARG A 16 -11.30 6.04 -9.84
C ARG A 16 -12.58 5.51 -10.45
N ARG A 17 -13.67 6.29 -10.43
CA ARG A 17 -14.96 5.89 -11.00
C ARG A 17 -14.85 5.62 -12.50
N ASN A 18 -14.15 6.49 -13.24
CA ASN A 18 -13.95 6.31 -14.67
C ASN A 18 -13.14 5.05 -14.98
N LEU A 19 -12.06 4.80 -14.23
CA LEU A 19 -11.25 3.58 -14.36
C LEU A 19 -12.07 2.32 -14.09
N LEU A 20 -12.86 2.34 -13.01
CA LEU A 20 -13.74 1.22 -12.66
C LEU A 20 -14.81 0.99 -13.73
N LEU A 21 -15.41 2.05 -14.28
CA LEU A 21 -16.43 1.95 -15.32
C LEU A 21 -15.90 1.23 -16.56
N VAL A 22 -14.75 1.68 -17.08
CA VAL A 22 -14.13 1.11 -18.28
C VAL A 22 -13.68 -0.33 -18.03
N THR A 23 -13.11 -0.60 -16.85
CA THR A 23 -12.67 -1.94 -16.46
C THR A 23 -13.85 -2.90 -16.31
N MET A 24 -14.97 -2.44 -15.72
CA MET A 24 -16.19 -3.24 -15.62
C MET A 24 -16.80 -3.53 -16.99
N ILE A 25 -16.78 -2.56 -17.92
CA ILE A 25 -17.22 -2.77 -19.30
C ILE A 25 -16.39 -3.88 -19.96
N LEU A 26 -15.06 -3.83 -19.84
CA LEU A 26 -14.17 -4.87 -20.38
C LEU A 26 -14.46 -6.24 -19.77
N ILE A 27 -14.56 -6.35 -18.44
CA ILE A 27 -14.87 -7.63 -17.78
C ILE A 27 -16.23 -8.18 -18.23
N PHE A 28 -17.24 -7.32 -18.30
CA PHE A 28 -18.58 -7.68 -18.71
C PHE A 28 -18.62 -8.14 -20.18
N MET A 29 -17.89 -7.47 -21.06
CA MET A 29 -17.81 -7.83 -22.46
C MET A 29 -17.24 -9.23 -22.65
N GLU A 30 -16.14 -9.55 -21.97
CA GLU A 30 -15.56 -10.88 -22.06
C GLU A 30 -16.50 -11.95 -21.51
N HIS A 31 -16.95 -11.81 -20.26
CA HIS A 31 -17.78 -12.83 -19.62
C HIS A 31 -19.17 -12.94 -20.26
N GLY A 32 -19.64 -11.86 -20.87
CA GLY A 32 -20.90 -11.81 -21.63
C GLY A 32 -20.78 -12.32 -23.07
N ASN A 33 -19.58 -12.74 -23.52
CA ASN A 33 -19.31 -13.11 -24.92
C ASN A 33 -19.80 -12.04 -25.90
N VAL A 34 -19.59 -10.77 -25.58
CA VAL A 34 -20.06 -9.65 -26.39
C VAL A 34 -19.17 -9.54 -27.63
N SER A 35 -19.67 -10.00 -28.77
CA SER A 35 -19.03 -9.78 -30.07
C SER A 35 -19.57 -8.51 -30.73
N PHE A 36 -18.69 -7.64 -31.21
CA PHE A 36 -19.09 -6.52 -32.04
C PHE A 36 -19.36 -7.00 -33.46
N GLY A 37 -20.63 -7.02 -33.87
CA GLY A 37 -21.01 -7.18 -35.27
C GLY A 37 -20.65 -5.94 -36.10
N SER A 38 -20.78 -6.06 -37.42
CA SER A 38 -20.60 -4.93 -38.35
C SER A 38 -21.65 -3.83 -38.16
N ASP A 39 -22.80 -4.14 -37.56
CA ASP A 39 -23.86 -3.18 -37.29
C ASP A 39 -23.98 -2.94 -35.78
N VAL A 40 -23.70 -1.71 -35.36
CA VAL A 40 -23.93 -1.27 -33.97
C VAL A 40 -25.16 -0.35 -33.95
N LYS A 41 -26.17 -0.76 -33.17
CA LYS A 41 -27.35 0.08 -32.91
C LYS A 41 -27.15 0.85 -31.61
N ILE A 42 -26.92 2.15 -31.73
CA ILE A 42 -26.80 3.07 -30.59
C ILE A 42 -28.04 3.96 -30.58
N PHE A 43 -28.88 3.85 -29.53
CA PHE A 43 -30.10 4.66 -29.38
C PHE A 43 -31.02 4.69 -30.61
N GLY A 44 -31.15 3.55 -31.31
CA GLY A 44 -32.00 3.42 -32.50
C GLY A 44 -31.34 3.86 -33.82
N ALA A 45 -30.17 4.51 -33.76
CA ALA A 45 -29.35 4.76 -34.93
C ALA A 45 -28.45 3.54 -35.22
N SER A 46 -28.53 3.00 -36.44
CA SER A 46 -27.63 1.97 -36.92
C SER A 46 -26.40 2.62 -37.55
N ALA A 47 -25.23 2.37 -36.96
CA ALA A 47 -23.94 2.72 -37.55
C ALA A 47 -23.22 1.44 -37.95
N SER A 48 -22.68 1.41 -39.17
CA SER A 48 -21.84 0.30 -39.62
C SER A 48 -20.38 0.60 -39.25
N ILE A 49 -19.74 -0.32 -38.54
CA ILE A 49 -18.34 -0.18 -38.10
C ILE A 49 -17.47 -0.99 -39.05
N GLY A 50 -16.57 -0.30 -39.77
CA GLY A 50 -15.68 -0.94 -40.74
C GLY A 50 -14.65 -1.88 -40.13
N ASN A 51 -14.20 -1.61 -38.89
CA ASN A 51 -13.31 -2.50 -38.13
C ASN A 51 -13.78 -2.62 -36.67
N PRO A 52 -14.59 -3.64 -36.34
CA PRO A 52 -15.08 -3.87 -34.99
C PRO A 52 -13.97 -4.14 -33.96
N ASP A 53 -12.83 -4.72 -34.37
CA ASP A 53 -11.70 -5.04 -33.49
C ASP A 53 -11.05 -3.78 -32.89
N PHE A 54 -11.18 -2.64 -33.58
CA PHE A 54 -10.70 -1.35 -33.09
C PHE A 54 -11.38 -0.95 -31.77
N ILE A 55 -12.63 -1.36 -31.53
CA ILE A 55 -13.37 -1.00 -30.32
C ILE A 55 -12.67 -1.57 -29.07
N LEU A 56 -12.23 -2.82 -29.14
CA LEU A 56 -11.52 -3.46 -28.03
C LEU A 56 -10.18 -2.75 -27.77
N GLN A 57 -9.40 -2.48 -28.82
CA GLN A 57 -8.13 -1.76 -28.72
C GLN A 57 -8.32 -0.35 -28.13
N PHE A 58 -9.37 0.36 -28.55
CA PHE A 58 -9.74 1.66 -28.03
C PHE A 58 -10.10 1.60 -26.54
N LEU A 59 -10.88 0.59 -26.11
CA LEU A 59 -11.22 0.41 -24.70
C LEU A 59 -9.99 0.15 -23.84
N PHE A 60 -9.01 -0.63 -24.31
CA PHE A 60 -7.74 -0.81 -23.63
C PHE A 60 -6.94 0.50 -23.53
N LEU A 61 -6.92 1.31 -24.60
CA LEU A 61 -6.27 2.62 -24.58
C LEU A 61 -6.94 3.55 -23.56
N VAL A 62 -8.27 3.59 -23.54
CA VAL A 62 -9.05 4.36 -22.57
C VAL A 62 -8.81 3.86 -21.14
N GLN A 63 -8.73 2.55 -20.91
CA GLN A 63 -8.39 1.97 -19.62
C GLN A 63 -6.99 2.40 -19.18
N ALA A 64 -5.99 2.30 -20.06
CA ALA A 64 -4.62 2.71 -19.79
C ALA A 64 -4.53 4.21 -19.47
N TYR A 65 -5.27 5.04 -20.21
CA TYR A 65 -5.37 6.48 -19.94
C TYR A 65 -5.95 6.78 -18.55
N PHE A 66 -7.07 6.14 -18.18
CA PHE A 66 -7.66 6.35 -16.86
C PHE A 66 -6.83 5.74 -15.73
N LEU A 67 -6.11 4.65 -15.97
CA LEU A 67 -5.16 4.08 -15.03
C LEU A 67 -4.03 5.08 -14.74
N TRP A 68 -3.45 5.63 -15.81
CA TRP A 68 -2.41 6.64 -15.70
C TRP A 68 -2.90 7.90 -14.99
N ARG A 69 -4.09 8.41 -15.35
CA ARG A 69 -4.69 9.58 -14.69
C ARG A 69 -5.00 9.31 -13.22
N PHE A 70 -5.52 8.14 -12.88
CA PHE A 70 -5.74 7.76 -11.49
C PHE A 70 -4.43 7.75 -10.71
N TYR A 71 -3.35 7.18 -11.28
CA TYR A 71 -2.02 7.22 -10.68
C TYR A 71 -1.49 8.65 -10.49
N GLN A 72 -1.66 9.54 -11.47
CA GLN A 72 -1.24 10.94 -11.34
C GLN A 72 -1.96 11.66 -10.20
N TYR A 73 -3.29 11.60 -10.16
CA TYR A 73 -4.07 12.26 -9.10
C TYR A 73 -3.78 11.68 -7.73
N PHE A 74 -3.60 10.37 -7.63
CA PHE A 74 -3.25 9.70 -6.38
C PHE A 74 -1.92 10.19 -5.79
N ASN A 75 -0.94 10.50 -6.63
CA ASN A 75 0.34 11.08 -6.20
C ASN A 75 0.25 12.60 -5.96
N ALA A 76 -0.48 13.32 -6.80
CA ALA A 76 -0.59 14.78 -6.73
C ALA A 76 -1.44 15.27 -5.53
N ASP A 77 -2.51 14.56 -5.18
CA ASP A 77 -3.44 14.94 -4.11
C ASP A 77 -2.88 14.61 -2.70
N GLY A 78 -1.64 14.12 -2.59
CA GLY A 78 -1.03 13.72 -1.31
C GLY A 78 -1.68 12.49 -0.66
N ALA A 79 -2.64 11.85 -1.32
CA ALA A 79 -3.27 10.62 -0.83
C ALA A 79 -2.23 9.51 -0.62
N TYR A 80 -1.23 9.41 -1.51
CA TYR A 80 -0.12 8.48 -1.34
C TYR A 80 0.74 8.79 -0.11
N SER A 81 1.09 10.07 0.13
CA SER A 81 1.93 10.43 1.27
C SER A 81 1.20 10.21 2.60
N GLU A 82 -0.10 10.54 2.65
CA GLU A 82 -0.96 10.26 3.80
C GLU A 82 -1.10 8.76 4.04
N LEU A 83 -1.36 7.96 2.99
CA LEU A 83 -1.41 6.50 3.08
C LEU A 83 -0.09 5.94 3.60
N ARG A 84 1.04 6.42 3.07
CA ARG A 84 2.38 6.00 3.51
C ARG A 84 2.64 6.37 4.96
N ASN A 85 2.22 7.55 5.39
CA ASN A 85 2.36 8.00 6.79
C ASN A 85 1.50 7.16 7.73
N GLN A 86 0.23 6.92 7.38
CA GLN A 86 -0.66 6.05 8.15
C GLN A 86 -0.16 4.61 8.19
N TYR A 87 0.38 4.10 7.08
CA TYR A 87 1.00 2.79 7.02
C TYR A 87 2.21 2.72 7.95
N ARG A 88 3.13 3.69 7.84
CA ARG A 88 4.32 3.78 8.71
C ARG A 88 3.92 3.84 10.18
N GLN A 89 2.98 4.71 10.54
CA GLN A 89 2.53 4.82 11.93
C GLN A 89 1.86 3.54 12.42
N SER A 90 1.02 2.91 11.59
CA SER A 90 0.39 1.63 11.94
C SER A 90 1.41 0.50 12.06
N LEU A 91 2.49 0.55 11.27
CA LEU A 91 3.55 -0.42 11.28
C LEU A 91 4.41 -0.26 12.54
N THR A 92 4.87 0.96 12.81
CA THR A 92 5.60 1.34 14.03
C THR A 92 4.82 0.94 15.27
N ASN A 93 3.57 1.37 15.42
CA ASN A 93 2.75 1.02 16.59
C ASN A 93 2.58 -0.49 16.82
N LYS A 94 2.54 -1.30 15.74
CA LYS A 94 2.42 -2.77 15.85
C LYS A 94 3.77 -3.42 16.16
N LEU A 95 4.85 -2.94 15.56
CA LEU A 95 6.18 -3.54 15.65
C LEU A 95 7.00 -3.01 16.84
N ASP A 96 6.66 -1.87 17.43
CA ASP A 96 7.39 -1.28 18.56
C ASP A 96 7.43 -2.23 19.76
N SER A 97 6.33 -2.91 20.06
CA SER A 97 6.31 -3.92 21.15
C SER A 97 7.29 -5.06 20.88
N SER A 98 7.29 -5.61 19.67
CA SER A 98 8.25 -6.66 19.29
C SER A 98 9.68 -6.14 19.25
N THR A 99 9.88 -4.89 18.83
CA THR A 99 11.20 -4.25 18.74
C THR A 99 11.77 -4.07 20.15
N LEU A 100 10.99 -3.51 21.07
CA LEU A 100 11.36 -3.37 22.48
C LEU A 100 11.67 -4.72 23.12
N GLN A 101 10.85 -5.75 22.88
CA GLN A 101 11.12 -7.10 23.40
C GLN A 101 12.47 -7.66 22.94
N GLN A 102 12.88 -7.40 21.70
CA GLN A 102 14.18 -7.86 21.22
C GLN A 102 15.31 -7.00 21.76
N ILE A 103 15.13 -5.68 21.88
CA ILE A 103 16.11 -4.80 22.55
C ILE A 103 16.37 -5.29 23.97
N PHE A 104 15.32 -5.55 24.76
CA PHE A 104 15.46 -6.02 26.15
C PHE A 104 16.13 -7.40 26.27
N LYS A 105 16.05 -8.26 25.25
CA LYS A 105 16.70 -9.57 25.24
C LYS A 105 18.20 -9.50 24.95
N GLU A 106 18.62 -8.53 24.15
CA GLU A 106 20.02 -8.32 23.77
C GLU A 106 20.74 -7.36 24.74
N LEU A 107 20.08 -6.94 25.82
CA LEU A 107 20.70 -6.13 26.87
C LEU A 107 21.72 -6.94 27.69
N PRO A 108 22.84 -6.31 28.12
CA PRO A 108 23.77 -6.93 29.04
C PRO A 108 23.10 -7.33 30.37
N ASP A 109 23.53 -8.46 30.95
CA ASP A 109 23.03 -8.96 32.22
C ASP A 109 23.12 -7.90 33.33
N GLY A 110 21.99 -7.65 33.99
CA GLY A 110 21.88 -6.68 35.10
C GLY A 110 21.20 -5.35 34.77
N GLN A 111 20.95 -5.05 33.49
CA GLN A 111 20.18 -3.87 33.09
C GLN A 111 18.72 -4.20 32.77
N ARG A 112 17.79 -3.50 33.42
CA ARG A 112 16.32 -3.68 33.21
C ARG A 112 15.61 -2.41 32.73
N SER A 113 16.35 -1.33 32.52
CA SER A 113 15.79 -0.02 32.15
C SER A 113 16.60 0.61 31.04
N LEU A 114 15.91 1.10 30.03
CA LEU A 114 16.46 1.92 28.96
C LEU A 114 16.11 3.38 29.24
N SER A 115 17.01 4.33 28.97
CA SER A 115 16.67 5.75 28.95
C SER A 115 16.42 6.17 27.51
N GLY A 116 15.17 6.09 27.04
CA GLY A 116 14.84 6.53 25.67
C GLY A 116 13.54 5.95 25.10
N SER A 117 13.08 6.55 24.00
CA SER A 117 11.98 6.02 23.19
C SER A 117 12.55 5.26 21.99
N TYR A 118 12.35 3.95 21.94
CA TYR A 118 12.81 3.12 20.83
C TYR A 118 11.61 2.72 19.98
N SER A 119 11.72 2.90 18.67
CA SER A 119 10.67 2.56 17.72
C SER A 119 11.25 1.81 16.55
N TYR A 120 10.42 0.98 15.92
CA TYR A 120 10.75 0.28 14.69
C TYR A 120 11.22 1.25 13.58
N GLY A 121 10.67 2.47 13.57
CA GLY A 121 11.03 3.50 12.59
C GLY A 121 12.44 4.07 12.74
N GLY A 122 13.08 3.89 13.90
CA GLY A 122 14.45 4.31 14.18
C GLY A 122 15.49 3.19 14.06
N LEU A 123 15.10 1.99 13.62
CA LEU A 123 16.03 0.88 13.40
C LEU A 123 16.84 1.11 12.12
N GLU A 124 18.16 1.06 12.23
CA GLU A 124 19.04 1.11 11.06
C GLU A 124 19.36 -0.31 10.59
N SER A 125 19.33 -0.53 9.27
CA SER A 125 19.68 -1.83 8.70
C SER A 125 21.20 -1.98 8.63
N HIS A 126 21.78 -2.82 9.48
CA HIS A 126 23.21 -3.10 9.45
C HIS A 126 23.56 -4.21 8.44
N ASP A 127 22.82 -5.33 8.43
CA ASP A 127 23.05 -6.45 7.52
C ASP A 127 21.72 -7.17 7.20
N SER A 128 21.73 -8.12 6.27
CA SER A 128 20.61 -9.00 5.89
C SER A 128 19.84 -9.59 7.07
N ASN A 129 20.52 -9.89 8.18
CA ASN A 129 19.92 -10.57 9.35
C ASN A 129 19.72 -9.68 10.58
N TYR A 130 20.33 -8.49 10.65
CA TYR A 130 20.36 -7.68 11.86
C TYR A 130 20.03 -6.20 11.63
N PHE A 131 19.24 -5.64 12.54
CA PHE A 131 19.10 -4.20 12.74
C PHE A 131 20.16 -3.72 13.76
N GLN A 132 20.55 -2.47 13.67
CA GLN A 132 21.40 -1.79 14.65
C GLN A 132 20.60 -0.65 15.30
N VAL A 133 20.76 -0.54 16.62
CA VAL A 133 20.15 0.52 17.43
C VAL A 133 21.17 1.03 18.43
N GLU A 134 21.35 2.34 18.46
CA GLU A 134 22.03 3.00 19.57
C GLU A 134 21.05 3.17 20.72
N VAL A 135 21.33 2.49 21.82
CA VAL A 135 20.55 2.61 23.06
C VAL A 135 21.33 3.42 24.08
N GLU A 136 20.62 4.32 24.74
CA GLU A 136 21.11 5.06 25.90
C GLU A 136 20.70 4.33 27.17
N MET A 137 21.69 4.06 28.02
CA MET A 137 21.55 3.34 29.28
C MET A 137 22.10 4.19 30.43
N PRO A 138 21.48 4.15 31.63
CA PRO A 138 22.08 4.78 32.80
C PRO A 138 23.38 4.04 33.18
N LYS A 139 24.49 4.77 33.36
CA LYS A 139 25.75 4.18 33.84
C LYS A 139 25.54 3.42 35.15
N ALA A 140 26.04 2.19 35.22
CA ALA A 140 26.11 1.43 36.45
C ALA A 140 27.11 2.09 37.42
N GLY A 141 26.62 2.93 38.34
CA GLY A 141 27.49 3.60 39.33
C GLY A 141 27.10 5.02 39.77
N GLY A 142 25.86 5.48 39.57
CA GLY A 142 25.36 6.70 40.20
C GLY A 142 25.73 8.04 39.53
N ASN A 143 26.45 8.02 38.41
CA ASN A 143 26.59 9.20 37.56
C ASN A 143 25.42 9.26 36.56
N PHE A 144 24.74 10.41 36.51
CA PHE A 144 23.60 10.70 35.61
C PHE A 144 23.98 10.80 34.12
N GLU A 145 25.13 10.26 33.72
CA GLU A 145 25.54 10.22 32.31
C GLU A 145 25.06 8.93 31.67
N ASN A 146 24.34 9.07 30.55
CA ASN A 146 23.94 7.95 29.72
C ASN A 146 25.15 7.41 28.95
N GLU A 147 25.31 6.10 28.93
CA GLU A 147 26.24 5.40 28.04
C GLU A 147 25.50 4.99 26.77
N LYS A 148 26.11 5.26 25.60
CA LYS A 148 25.58 4.85 24.30
C LYS A 148 26.14 3.49 23.92
N LEU A 149 25.27 2.50 23.79
CA LEU A 149 25.64 1.16 23.32
C LEU A 149 24.98 0.87 21.97
N SER A 150 25.76 0.37 21.02
CA SER A 150 25.23 -0.15 19.76
C SER A 150 24.83 -1.61 19.92
N LEU A 151 23.54 -1.92 19.80
CA LEU A 151 22.98 -3.26 19.88
C LEU A 151 22.61 -3.79 18.50
N LYS A 152 22.90 -5.08 18.27
CA LYS A 152 22.49 -5.82 17.07
C LYS A 152 21.24 -6.63 17.38
N ILE A 153 20.16 -6.38 16.66
CA ILE A 153 18.84 -6.98 16.88
C ILE A 153 18.49 -7.89 15.71
N PRO A 154 18.07 -9.14 15.94
CA PRO A 154 17.69 -10.04 14.85
C PRO A 154 16.44 -9.55 14.11
N LYS A 155 16.49 -9.52 12.76
CA LYS A 155 15.40 -9.07 11.89
C LYS A 155 14.22 -10.03 11.85
N GLY A 156 14.48 -11.34 11.91
CA GLY A 156 13.48 -12.39 11.67
C GLY A 156 12.19 -12.26 12.51
N PRO A 157 12.26 -12.11 13.84
CA PRO A 157 11.08 -11.98 14.68
C PRO A 157 10.24 -10.74 14.37
N ILE A 158 10.89 -9.62 14.01
CA ILE A 158 10.26 -8.35 13.69
C ILE A 158 9.59 -8.43 12.30
N GLU A 159 10.29 -8.95 11.30
CA GLU A 159 9.77 -9.12 9.92
C GLU A 159 8.59 -10.12 9.87
N ARG A 160 8.59 -11.15 10.73
CA ARG A 160 7.44 -12.08 10.80
C ARG A 160 6.14 -11.37 11.23
N GLN A 161 6.24 -10.36 12.09
CA GLN A 161 5.08 -9.57 12.52
C GLN A 161 4.69 -8.47 11.53
N ARG A 162 5.57 -8.16 10.56
CA ARG A 162 5.32 -7.17 9.50
C ARG A 162 4.21 -7.61 8.56
N ILE A 163 4.17 -8.89 8.18
CA ILE A 163 3.15 -9.45 7.27
C ILE A 163 1.72 -9.27 7.81
N PRO A 164 1.37 -9.72 9.03
CA PRO A 164 0.03 -9.50 9.57
C PRO A 164 -0.25 -8.02 9.87
N ALA A 165 0.77 -7.20 10.12
CA ALA A 165 0.63 -5.75 10.22
C ALA A 165 0.19 -5.15 8.87
N LEU A 166 0.83 -5.55 7.77
CA LEU A 166 0.51 -5.14 6.41
C LEU A 166 -0.89 -5.60 6.00
N ILE A 167 -1.22 -6.88 6.20
CA ILE A 167 -2.55 -7.43 5.91
C ILE A 167 -3.61 -6.64 6.69
N GLY A 168 -3.44 -6.51 8.01
CA GLY A 168 -4.39 -5.78 8.85
C GLY A 168 -4.52 -4.29 8.48
N PHE A 169 -3.48 -3.67 7.91
CA PHE A 169 -3.55 -2.31 7.40
C PHE A 169 -4.32 -2.24 6.08
N SER A 170 -4.08 -3.17 5.15
CA SER A 170 -4.82 -3.25 3.89
C SER A 170 -6.32 -3.42 4.12
N PHE A 171 -6.72 -4.25 5.09
CA PHE A 171 -8.13 -4.45 5.47
C PHE A 171 -8.73 -3.32 6.32
N ARG A 172 -7.95 -2.31 6.71
CA ARG A 172 -8.47 -1.17 7.47
C ARG A 172 -9.34 -0.30 6.56
N GLY A 173 -10.55 -0.02 7.04
CA GLY A 173 -11.70 0.43 6.25
C GLY A 173 -11.36 1.46 5.16
N ARG A 174 -11.64 1.05 3.92
CA ARG A 174 -11.47 1.77 2.64
C ARG A 174 -10.13 1.65 1.95
N ILE A 175 -9.04 1.25 2.59
CA ILE A 175 -7.74 1.20 1.89
C ILE A 175 -7.73 0.16 0.77
N LEU A 176 -8.18 -1.07 1.07
CA LEU A 176 -8.29 -2.13 0.07
C LEU A 176 -9.16 -1.73 -1.12
N THR A 177 -10.34 -1.19 -0.84
CA THR A 177 -11.36 -0.91 -1.86
C THR A 177 -11.07 0.36 -2.64
N ASP A 178 -10.50 1.38 -2.00
CA ASP A 178 -10.29 2.67 -2.63
C ASP A 178 -9.00 2.71 -3.43
N PHE A 179 -7.98 1.92 -3.04
CA PHE A 179 -6.67 1.92 -3.66
C PHE A 179 -6.33 0.63 -4.39
N PHE A 180 -6.47 -0.53 -3.75
CA PHE A 180 -5.99 -1.79 -4.34
C PHE A 180 -6.96 -2.37 -5.37
N LEU A 181 -8.27 -2.32 -5.09
CA LEU A 181 -9.30 -2.92 -5.94
C LEU A 181 -9.27 -2.41 -7.40
N PRO A 182 -9.14 -1.09 -7.69
CA PRO A 182 -9.04 -0.62 -9.07
C PRO A 182 -7.88 -1.24 -9.85
N TYR A 183 -6.68 -1.33 -9.24
CA TYR A 183 -5.52 -1.94 -9.89
C TYR A 183 -5.71 -3.46 -10.10
N LEU A 184 -6.29 -4.15 -9.12
CA LEU A 184 -6.58 -5.58 -9.21
C LEU A 184 -7.56 -5.88 -10.34
N LEU A 185 -8.62 -5.09 -10.47
CA LEU A 185 -9.61 -5.26 -11.54
C LEU A 185 -9.02 -4.98 -12.92
N VAL A 186 -8.15 -3.97 -13.05
CA VAL A 186 -7.44 -3.71 -14.30
C VAL A 186 -6.58 -4.91 -14.66
N GLY A 187 -5.74 -5.38 -13.73
CA GLY A 187 -4.90 -6.56 -13.95
C GLY A 187 -5.71 -7.80 -14.34
N TYR A 188 -6.81 -8.04 -13.63
CA TYR A 188 -7.74 -9.14 -13.97
C TYR A 188 -8.30 -8.99 -15.38
N SER A 189 -8.84 -7.82 -15.74
CA SER A 189 -9.39 -7.59 -17.08
C SER A 189 -8.34 -7.79 -18.17
N THR A 190 -7.10 -7.34 -17.95
CA THR A 190 -6.02 -7.52 -18.92
C THR A 190 -5.63 -8.99 -19.06
N VAL A 191 -5.51 -9.74 -17.96
CA VAL A 191 -5.18 -11.17 -18.00
C VAL A 191 -6.27 -11.96 -18.73
N VAL A 192 -7.52 -11.66 -18.45
CA VAL A 192 -8.67 -12.35 -19.04
C VAL A 192 -8.73 -12.21 -20.57
N TYR A 193 -8.26 -11.09 -21.13
CA TYR A 193 -8.18 -10.87 -22.59
C TYR A 193 -6.87 -11.35 -23.22
N LEU A 194 -5.86 -11.69 -22.42
CA LEU A 194 -4.55 -12.18 -22.88
C LEU A 194 -4.42 -13.70 -22.87
N VAL A 195 -5.27 -14.39 -22.10
CA VAL A 195 -5.32 -15.86 -21.92
C VAL A 195 -6.40 -16.42 -22.83
#